data_AF-A0AA42NX93-F1
#
_entry.id   AF-A0AA42NX93-F1
#
_cell.length_a   1.000
_cell.length_b   1.000
_cell.length_c   1.000
_cell.angle_alpha   90.00
_cell.angle_beta   90.00
_cell.angle_gamma   90.00
#
_symmetry.space_group_name_H-M   'P 1'
#
loop_
_entity.id
_entity.type
_entity.pdbx_description
1 polymer ?
#
loop_
_entity_poly.entity_id
_entity_poly.type
_entity_poly.pdbx_seq_one_letter_code
_entity_poly.pdbx_strand_id
1 'polypeptide(L)' 'MYHTSLMMLDQLCPLHSSIASCLNQLREAKIQFLNLGNMIICPQQHSILFFQQRRLVRMESFAA' A
#
# COMPACT_ATOMS: atom_id res chain seq x y z
N MET A 1 10.45 -14.37 -2.81
CA MET A 1 9.82 -13.52 -3.86
C MET A 1 8.95 -12.38 -3.33
N TYR A 2 8.68 -12.28 -2.01
CA TYR A 2 7.86 -11.19 -1.43
C TYR A 2 8.55 -9.82 -1.35
N HIS A 3 9.88 -9.80 -1.38
CA HIS A 3 10.67 -8.58 -1.16
C HIS A 3 10.50 -7.54 -2.28
N THR A 4 10.29 -7.99 -3.52
CA THR A 4 10.19 -7.13 -4.70
C THR A 4 8.87 -6.34 -4.72
N SER A 5 7.77 -6.96 -4.30
CA SER A 5 6.45 -6.30 -4.26
C SER A 5 6.38 -5.20 -3.21
N LEU A 6 7.02 -5.39 -2.05
CA LEU A 6 7.12 -4.35 -1.03
C LEU A 6 7.99 -3.17 -1.49
N MET A 7 9.15 -3.43 -2.11
CA MET A 7 10.01 -2.37 -2.64
C MET A 7 9.30 -1.50 -3.69
N MET A 8 8.52 -2.12 -4.60
CA MET A 8 7.72 -1.38 -5.58
C MET A 8 6.65 -0.52 -4.90
N LEU A 9 5.93 -1.08 -3.93
CA LEU A 9 4.90 -0.33 -3.21
C LEU A 9 5.49 0.83 -2.41
N ASP A 10 6.67 0.66 -1.81
CA ASP A 10 7.37 1.72 -1.08
C ASP A 10 7.78 2.88 -2.00
N GLN A 11 8.16 2.60 -3.26
CA GLN A 11 8.40 3.64 -4.26
C GLN A 11 7.14 4.38 -4.68
N LEU A 12 6.00 3.67 -4.81
CA LEU A 12 4.71 4.28 -5.17
C LEU A 12 4.07 5.04 -4.02
N CYS A 13 4.22 4.53 -2.80
CA CYS A 13 3.60 5.03 -1.59
C CYS A 13 4.67 5.20 -0.51
N PRO A 14 5.59 6.18 -0.61
CA PRO A 14 6.61 6.38 0.41
C PRO A 14 6.00 6.59 1.80
N LEU A 15 6.74 6.25 2.86
CA LEU A 15 6.33 6.55 4.24
C LEU A 15 5.87 8.00 4.38
N HIS A 16 4.84 8.18 5.21
CA HIS A 16 4.13 9.45 5.46
C HIS A 16 3.28 9.99 4.30
N SER A 17 3.23 9.30 3.15
CA SER A 17 2.27 9.61 2.09
C SER A 17 0.84 9.58 2.62
N SER A 18 0.01 10.50 2.15
CA SER A 18 -1.40 10.51 2.54
C SER A 18 -2.15 9.33 1.93
N ILE A 19 -3.24 8.89 2.56
CA ILE A 19 -4.14 7.87 1.98
C ILE A 19 -4.55 8.25 0.56
N ALA A 20 -4.91 9.52 0.33
CA ALA A 20 -5.34 10.00 -0.98
C ALA A 20 -4.23 9.86 -2.05
N SER A 21 -2.98 10.20 -1.68
CA SER A 21 -1.83 10.03 -2.56
C SER A 21 -1.60 8.56 -2.89
N CYS A 22 -1.63 7.67 -1.90
CA CYS A 22 -1.48 6.23 -2.13
C CYS A 22 -2.58 5.67 -3.04
N LEU A 23 -3.84 6.04 -2.80
CA LEU A 23 -4.97 5.60 -3.64
C LEU A 23 -4.80 6.03 -5.10
N ASN A 24 -4.30 7.24 -5.35
CA ASN A 24 -4.06 7.70 -6.71
C ASN A 24 -2.92 6.94 -7.38
N GLN A 25 -1.79 6.77 -6.68
CA GLN A 25 -0.64 6.02 -7.19
C GLN A 25 -0.98 4.56 -7.49
N LEU A 26 -1.75 3.90 -6.62
CA LEU A 26 -2.21 2.53 -6.87
C LEU A 26 -3.14 2.44 -8.10
N ARG A 27 -4.03 3.42 -8.30
CA ARG A 27 -4.90 3.47 -9.50
C ARG A 27 -4.09 3.71 -10.77
N GLU A 28 -3.15 4.64 -10.75
CA GLU A 28 -2.26 4.95 -11.89
C GLU A 28 -1.42 3.72 -12.27
N ALA A 29 -0.89 3.01 -11.28
CA ALA A 29 -0.15 1.77 -11.47
C ALA A 29 -1.05 0.56 -11.81
N LYS A 30 -2.38 0.74 -11.89
CA LYS A 30 -3.38 -0.31 -12.14
C LYS A 30 -3.30 -1.48 -11.16
N ILE A 31 -2.90 -1.21 -9.93
CA ILE A 31 -2.87 -2.19 -8.84
C ILE A 31 -4.28 -2.33 -8.27
N GLN A 32 -4.76 -3.57 -8.15
CA GLN A 32 -6.02 -3.84 -7.48
C GLN A 32 -5.83 -3.73 -5.96
N PHE A 33 -6.75 -3.04 -5.29
CA PHE A 33 -6.69 -2.86 -3.84
C PHE A 33 -8.08 -2.81 -3.21
N LEU A 34 -8.13 -3.11 -1.91
CA LEU A 34 -9.27 -2.90 -1.04
C LEU A 34 -8.96 -1.77 -0.07
N ASN A 35 -9.80 -0.72 -0.05
CA ASN A 35 -9.67 0.40 0.88
C ASN A 35 -10.60 0.20 2.09
N LEU A 36 -10.02 0.06 3.28
CA LEU A 36 -10.72 -0.12 4.56
C LEU A 36 -10.64 1.12 5.46
N GLY A 37 -10.32 2.29 4.89
CA GLY A 37 -10.25 3.57 5.59
C GLY A 37 -8.86 3.86 6.16
N ASN A 38 -8.44 3.13 7.19
CA ASN A 38 -7.08 3.25 7.78
C ASN A 38 -6.11 2.17 7.31
N MET A 39 -6.57 1.31 6.40
CA MET A 39 -5.80 0.20 5.86
C MET A 39 -6.12 0.05 4.38
N ILE A 40 -5.09 -0.23 3.57
CA ILE A 40 -5.26 -0.60 2.17
C ILE A 40 -4.62 -1.97 1.96
N ILE A 41 -5.38 -2.92 1.42
CA ILE A 41 -4.88 -4.26 1.12
C ILE A 41 -4.65 -4.35 -0.39
N CYS A 42 -3.43 -4.73 -0.79
CA CYS A 42 -3.02 -5.00 -2.17
C CYS A 42 -2.83 -6.52 -2.32
N PRO A 43 -3.89 -7.28 -2.68
CA PRO A 43 -3.86 -8.75 -2.62
C PRO A 43 -2.85 -9.38 -3.59
N GLN A 44 -2.69 -8.82 -4.79
CA GLN A 44 -1.76 -9.33 -5.81
C GLN A 44 -0.29 -9.18 -5.37
N GLN A 45 -0.01 -8.17 -4.55
CA GLN A 45 1.31 -7.88 -3.98
C GLN A 45 1.51 -8.59 -2.63
N HIS A 46 0.46 -9.24 -2.11
CA HIS A 46 0.39 -9.78 -0.75
C HIS A 46 0.80 -8.75 0.31
N SER A 47 0.33 -7.51 0.16
CA SER A 47 0.76 -6.39 1.01
C SER A 47 -0.41 -5.64 1.64
N ILE A 48 -0.16 -5.11 2.84
CA ILE A 48 -1.07 -4.25 3.60
C ILE A 48 -0.35 -2.95 3.91
N LEU A 49 -0.99 -1.83 3.61
CA LEU A 49 -0.54 -0.49 3.93
C LEU A 49 -1.36 0.01 5.14
N PHE A 50 -0.69 0.38 6.23
CA PHE A 50 -1.30 0.88 7.45
C PHE A 50 -1.17 2.40 7.54
N PHE A 51 -2.28 3.06 7.88
CA PHE A 51 -2.35 4.51 7.97
C PHE A 51 -2.75 4.97 9.38
N GLN A 52 -2.01 5.94 9.90
CA GLN A 52 -2.36 6.65 11.13
C GLN A 52 -2.45 8.15 10.83
N GLN A 53 -3.50 8.81 11.33
CA GLN A 53 -3.77 10.22 11.01
C GLN A 53 -3.76 10.50 9.49
N ARG A 54 -4.28 9.55 8.70
CA ARG A 54 -4.33 9.56 7.24
C ARG A 54 -2.96 9.53 6.53
N ARG A 55 -1.88 9.19 7.24
CA ARG A 55 -0.53 9.03 6.68
C ARG A 55 -0.05 7.59 6.80
N LEU A 56 0.65 7.12 5.78
CA LEU A 56 1.24 5.79 5.78
C LEU A 56 2.31 5.71 6.87
N VAL A 57 2.21 4.70 7.73
CA VAL A 57 3.17 4.47 8.83
C VAL A 57 3.94 3.16 8.67
N ARG A 58 3.35 2.17 7.99
CA ARG A 58 3.97 0.86 7.81
C ARG A 58 3.37 0.15 6.60
N MET A 59 4.19 -0.66 5.96
CA MET A 59 3.75 -1.71 5.05
C MET A 59 4.13 -3.08 5.60
N GLU A 60 3.25 -4.06 5.41
CA GLU A 60 3.51 -5.44 5.78
C GLU A 60 3.14 -6.37 4.65
N SER A 61 3.95 -7.41 4.43
CA SER A 61 3.54 -8.55 3.61
C SER A 61 2.73 -9.53 4.44
N PHE A 62 1.71 -10.16 3.85
CA PHE A 62 1.03 -11.32 4.43
C PHE A 62 1.31 -12.57 3.61
N ALA A 63 1.31 -13.73 4.26
CA ALA A 63 1.23 -15.01 3.55
C ALA A 63 -0.25 -15.38 3.40
N ALA A 64 -0.64 -15.86 2.22
CA ALA A 64 -1.89 -16.58 2.04
C ALA A 64 -1.77 -18.00 2.60
#